data_AF-A0A956M431-F1
#
_entry.id   AF-A0A956M431-F1
#
_cell.length_a   1.000
_cell.length_b   1.000
_cell.length_c   1.000
_cell.angle_alpha   90.00
_cell.angle_beta   90.00
_cell.angle_gamma   90.00
#
_symmetry.space_group_name_H-M   'P 1'
#
loop_
_entity.id
_entity.type
_entity.pdbx_description
1 polymer ?
#
loop_
_entity_poly.entity_id
_entity_poly.type
_entity_poly.pdbx_seq_one_letter_code
_entity_poly.pdbx_strand_id
1 'polypeptide(L)'
;MSTVRIALANVRMAASCQESVQLATATVAEAGRQGALVVCFPECFVPGYRWPGAAYPPPPDPAFLERAWAAVADAAGSARVTVILGTER
;
A
#
# COMPACT_ATOMS: atom_id res chain seq x y z
N MET A 1 13.37 17.90 -21.12
CA MET A 1 12.59 16.72 -20.68
C MET A 1 12.38 16.82 -19.18
N SER A 2 11.20 16.51 -18.67
CA SER A 2 10.97 16.37 -17.23
C SER A 2 11.50 15.01 -16.76
N THR A 3 12.18 15.00 -15.61
CA THR A 3 12.60 13.75 -14.96
C THR A 3 11.46 13.22 -14.10
N VAL A 4 11.14 11.93 -14.25
CA VAL A 4 10.16 11.22 -13.41
C VAL A 4 10.90 10.25 -12.50
N ARG A 5 10.64 10.32 -11.20
CA ARG A 5 11.16 9.38 -10.21
C ARG A 5 10.06 8.43 -9.77
N ILE A 6 10.29 7.12 -9.92
CA ILE A 6 9.35 6.06 -9.55
C ILE A 6 9.98 5.25 -8.42
N ALA A 7 9.27 5.11 -7.30
CA ALA A 7 9.64 4.27 -6.18
C ALA A 7 9.03 2.86 -6.34
N LEU A 8 9.81 1.85 -5.97
CA LEU A 8 9.33 0.47 -5.84
C LEU A 8 9.29 0.14 -4.35
N ALA A 9 8.12 -0.19 -3.82
CA ALA A 9 7.94 -0.49 -2.41
C ALA A 9 8.48 -1.90 -2.10
N ASN A 10 9.77 -1.98 -1.78
CA ASN A 10 10.39 -3.19 -1.25
C ASN A 10 10.19 -3.28 0.26
N VAL A 11 8.96 -3.57 0.66
CA VAL A 11 8.50 -3.60 2.05
C VAL A 11 8.34 -5.02 2.54
N ARG A 12 8.57 -5.24 3.84
CA ARG A 12 8.33 -6.56 4.46
C ARG A 12 6.86 -6.94 4.37
N MET A 13 6.60 -8.24 4.46
CA MET A 13 5.23 -8.76 4.60
C MET A 13 4.59 -8.21 5.89
N ALA A 14 3.33 -7.80 5.77
CA ALA A 14 2.51 -7.43 6.91
C ALA A 14 2.04 -8.69 7.66
N ALA A 15 2.04 -8.63 8.99
CA ALA A 15 1.56 -9.68 9.87
C ALA A 15 0.04 -9.65 10.07
N SER A 16 -0.62 -8.56 9.65
CA SER A 16 -2.09 -8.42 9.71
C SER A 16 -2.59 -7.43 8.67
N CYS A 17 -3.90 -7.48 8.41
CA CYS A 17 -4.57 -6.52 7.52
C CYS A 17 -4.33 -5.08 7.97
N GLN A 18 -4.39 -4.82 9.28
CA GLN A 18 -4.22 -3.47 9.83
C GLN A 18 -2.78 -2.99 9.65
N GLU A 19 -1.82 -3.89 9.86
CA GLU A 19 -0.41 -3.57 9.65
C GLU A 19 -0.11 -3.29 8.16
N SER A 20 -0.78 -3.97 7.21
CA SER A 20 -0.60 -3.68 5.79
C SER A 20 -0.94 -2.24 5.44
N VAL A 21 -2.01 -1.68 6.03
CA VAL A 21 -2.43 -0.28 5.82
C VAL A 21 -1.43 0.68 6.44
N GLN A 22 -0.93 0.37 7.65
CA GLN A 22 0.11 1.17 8.33
C GLN A 22 1.41 1.20 7.52
N LEU A 23 1.87 0.04 7.03
CA LEU A 23 3.06 -0.05 6.19
C LEU A 23 2.86 0.67 4.85
N ALA A 24 1.69 0.52 4.22
CA ALA A 24 1.39 1.19 2.96
C ALA A 24 1.43 2.71 3.11
N THR A 25 0.70 3.26 4.08
CA THR A 25 0.66 4.72 4.34
C THR A 25 2.04 5.29 4.72
N ALA A 26 2.81 4.59 5.56
CA ALA A 26 4.18 4.99 5.90
C ALA A 26 5.12 4.99 4.67
N THR A 27 4.96 4.00 3.79
CA THR A 27 5.77 3.87 2.57
C THR A 27 5.43 4.96 1.55
N VAL A 28 4.14 5.31 1.41
CA VAL A 28 3.71 6.45 0.59
C VAL A 28 4.33 7.76 1.09
N ALA A 29 4.31 7.98 2.41
CA ALA A 29 4.93 9.16 3.01
C ALA A 29 6.45 9.22 2.76
N GLU A 30 7.15 8.08 2.86
CA GLU A 30 8.58 8.00 2.55
C GLU A 30 8.86 8.25 1.07
N ALA A 31 8.07 7.67 0.15
CA ALA A 31 8.22 7.92 -1.27
C ALA A 31 8.10 9.41 -1.60
N GLY A 32 7.16 10.12 -0.96
CA GLY A 32 7.02 11.57 -1.09
C GLY A 32 8.24 12.33 -0.57
N ARG A 33 8.77 11.97 0.60
CA ARG A 33 10.01 12.55 1.14
C ARG A 33 11.22 12.36 0.21
N GLN A 34 11.28 11.24 -0.50
CA GLN A 34 12.34 10.92 -1.47
C GLN A 34 12.10 11.56 -2.85
N GLY A 35 11.03 12.34 -3.03
CA GLY A 35 10.70 13.02 -4.27
C GLY A 35 10.24 12.08 -5.38
N ALA A 36 9.68 10.93 -5.05
CA ALA A 36 9.02 10.06 -6.03
C ALA A 36 7.69 10.66 -6.47
N LEU A 37 7.37 10.55 -7.76
CA LEU A 37 6.06 10.93 -8.31
C LEU A 37 5.07 9.76 -8.31
N VAL A 38 5.60 8.53 -8.33
CA VAL A 38 4.81 7.29 -8.30
C VAL A 38 5.46 6.32 -7.33
N VAL A 39 4.67 5.58 -6.56
CA VAL A 39 5.12 4.41 -5.80
C VAL A 39 4.29 3.18 -6.18
N CYS A 40 4.99 2.08 -6.49
CA CYS A 40 4.38 0.80 -6.86
C CYS A 40 4.51 -0.20 -5.72
N PHE A 41 3.39 -0.74 -5.25
CA PHE A 41 3.34 -1.81 -4.25
C PHE A 41 3.32 -3.21 -4.88
N PRO A 42 3.77 -4.23 -4.13
CA PRO A 42 3.56 -5.63 -4.51
C PRO A 42 2.08 -5.99 -4.67
N GLU A 43 1.84 -7.13 -5.31
CA GLU A 43 0.52 -7.72 -5.46
C GLU A 43 -0.15 -7.94 -4.10
N CYS A 44 -1.46 -7.64 -4.02
CA CYS A 44 -2.29 -7.79 -2.82
C CYS A 44 -1.61 -7.36 -1.51
N PHE A 45 -0.81 -6.27 -1.55
CA PHE A 45 -0.10 -5.83 -0.35
C PHE A 45 -1.07 -5.45 0.78
N VAL A 46 -2.21 -4.86 0.43
CA VAL A 46 -3.34 -4.61 1.34
C VAL A 46 -4.53 -5.47 0.88
N PRO A 47 -5.15 -6.31 1.71
CA PRO A 47 -4.90 -6.53 3.15
C PRO A 47 -3.64 -7.36 3.45
N GLY A 48 -3.01 -7.94 2.44
CA GLY A 48 -1.92 -8.90 2.60
C GLY A 48 -2.13 -10.12 1.68
N TYR A 49 -1.02 -10.68 1.23
CA TYR A 49 -1.03 -11.68 0.17
C TYR A 49 -1.28 -13.11 0.68
N ARG A 50 -2.46 -13.67 0.40
CA ARG A 50 -2.86 -15.01 0.86
C ARG A 50 -2.27 -16.13 0.00
N TRP A 51 -1.01 -16.51 0.26
CA TRP A 51 -0.36 -17.65 -0.43
C TRP A 51 -0.76 -19.00 0.21
N PRO A 52 -0.91 -20.09 -0.59
CA PRO A 52 -1.11 -21.44 -0.06
C PRO A 52 -0.11 -21.83 1.03
N GLY A 53 -0.61 -22.28 2.19
CA GLY A 53 0.22 -22.74 3.31
C GLY A 53 0.60 -21.67 4.34
N ALA A 54 0.20 -20.41 4.14
CA ALA A 54 0.33 -19.37 5.15
C ALA A 54 -0.93 -19.28 6.02
N ALA A 55 -0.74 -19.11 7.33
CA ALA A 55 -1.82 -18.89 8.29
C ALA A 55 -2.30 -17.42 8.19
N TYR A 56 -3.24 -17.17 7.27
CA TYR A 56 -3.85 -15.85 7.13
C TYR A 56 -5.16 -15.74 7.93
N PRO A 57 -5.46 -14.55 8.49
CA PRO A 57 -6.78 -14.24 9.00
C PRO A 57 -7.85 -14.40 7.91
N PRO A 58 -9.14 -14.49 8.29
CA PRO A 58 -10.24 -14.54 7.33
C PRO A 58 -10.18 -13.40 6.31
N PRO A 59 -10.80 -13.57 5.13
CA PRO A 59 -10.89 -12.50 4.14
C PRO A 59 -11.37 -11.19 4.78
N PRO A 60 -10.82 -10.03 4.38
CA PRO A 60 -11.31 -8.76 4.91
C PRO A 60 -12.78 -8.56 4.54
N ASP A 61 -13.52 -7.88 5.40
CA ASP A 61 -14.84 -7.41 5.02
C ASP A 61 -14.73 -6.21 4.03
N PRO A 62 -15.73 -5.99 3.17
CA PRO A 62 -15.69 -4.87 2.22
C PRO A 62 -15.53 -3.49 2.88
N ALA A 63 -16.06 -3.30 4.09
CA ALA A 63 -15.92 -2.03 4.80
C ALA A 63 -14.48 -1.79 5.27
N PHE A 64 -13.71 -2.84 5.56
CA PHE A 64 -12.27 -2.75 5.79
C PHE A 64 -11.55 -2.26 4.54
N LEU A 65 -11.84 -2.84 3.37
CA LEU A 65 -11.18 -2.45 2.12
C LEU A 65 -11.43 -0.97 1.79
N GLU A 66 -12.68 -0.51 1.91
CA GLU A 66 -13.03 0.91 1.72
C GLU A 66 -12.24 1.84 2.67
N ARG A 67 -12.17 1.49 3.96
CA ARG A 67 -11.38 2.27 4.93
C ARG A 67 -9.89 2.25 4.60
N ALA A 68 -9.37 1.11 4.15
CA ALA A 68 -7.96 0.95 3.78
C ALA A 68 -7.61 1.80 2.55
N TRP A 69 -8.47 1.81 1.52
CA TRP A 69 -8.27 2.63 0.32
C TRP A 69 -8.36 4.11 0.63
N ALA A 70 -9.33 4.53 1.45
CA ALA A 70 -9.43 5.92 1.91
C ALA A 70 -8.14 6.35 2.63
N ALA A 71 -7.63 5.54 3.55
CA ALA A 71 -6.39 5.86 4.27
C ALA A 71 -5.17 5.97 3.34
N VAL A 72 -5.02 5.09 2.35
CA VAL A 72 -3.93 5.17 1.37
C VAL A 72 -4.11 6.38 0.45
N ALA A 73 -5.34 6.71 0.04
CA ALA A 73 -5.64 7.89 -0.76
C ALA A 73 -5.31 9.20 -0.01
N ASP A 74 -5.66 9.29 1.27
CA ASP A 74 -5.33 10.43 2.12
C ASP A 74 -3.81 10.60 2.27
N ALA A 75 -3.09 9.50 2.47
CA ALA A 75 -1.63 9.50 2.51
C ALA A 75 -1.01 9.93 1.17
N ALA A 76 -1.56 9.46 0.04
CA ALA A 76 -1.14 9.82 -1.30
C ALA A 76 -1.31 11.33 -1.57
N GLY A 77 -2.47 11.88 -1.21
CA GLY A 77 -2.76 13.30 -1.31
C GLY A 77 -1.82 14.16 -0.45
N SER A 78 -1.59 13.73 0.80
CA SER A 78 -0.69 14.42 1.73
C SER A 78 0.77 14.41 1.25
N ALA A 79 1.23 13.29 0.69
CA ALA A 79 2.59 13.11 0.18
C ALA A 79 2.79 13.67 -1.24
N ARG A 80 1.69 14.00 -1.95
CA ARG A 80 1.67 14.37 -3.38
C ARG A 80 2.29 13.30 -4.29
N VAL A 81 2.00 12.03 -4.01
CA VAL A 81 2.51 10.87 -4.75
C VAL A 81 1.35 10.08 -5.36
N THR A 82 1.51 9.62 -6.60
CA THR A 82 0.59 8.65 -7.21
C THR A 82 0.89 7.25 -6.68
N VAL A 83 -0.13 6.52 -6.24
CA VAL A 83 0.04 5.19 -5.66
C VAL A 83 -0.56 4.11 -6.57
N ILE A 84 0.23 3.08 -6.87
CA ILE A 84 -0.25 1.83 -7.47
C ILE A 84 -0.27 0.76 -6.38
N LEU A 85 -1.47 0.39 -5.93
CA LEU A 85 -1.67 -0.53 -4.81
C LEU A 85 -2.29 -1.85 -5.29
N GLY A 86 -1.66 -2.98 -4.96
CA GLY A 86 -2.30 -4.29 -5.08
C GLY A 86 -3.34 -4.48 -3.97
N THR A 87 -4.59 -4.77 -4.36
CA THR A 87 -5.73 -4.95 -3.44
C THR A 87 -6.70 -6.05 -3.91
N GLU A 88 -7.61 -6.44 -3.02
CA GLU A 88 -8.76 -7.32 -3.29
C GLU A 88 -10.00 -6.51 -3.72
N ARG A 89 -11.09 -7.19 -4.11
CA ARG A 89 -12.40 -6.61 -4.45
C ARG A 89 -13.53 -7.43 -3.86
#